data_AF-A0AAV9GGE7-F1
#
_entry.id   AF-A0AAV9GGE7-F1
#
_cell.length_a   1.000
_cell.length_b   1.000
_cell.length_c   1.000
_cell.angle_alpha   90.00
_cell.angle_beta   90.00
_cell.angle_gamma   90.00
#
_symmetry.space_group_name_H-M   'P 1'
#
loop_
_entity.id
_entity.type
_entity.pdbx_description
1 polymer ?
#
loop_
_entity_poly.entity_id
_entity_poly.type
_entity_poly.pdbx_seq_one_letter_code
_entity_poly.pdbx_strand_id
1 'polypeptide(L)'
;MKPHHLLPALLPAAVTAVDIRVWPQTGCSGSYHALFTNANPNICYATSNVENWDYHSVAFYGINPSWNINYRAHGGGACRTLVMSQTVNFGTFWCLGDRGDAITVTGAGYSFVGRRGRKRDAAQECVRPDTLVFEDGTRYNLTVLDEGGYESLMKDVAKGTPAADVLAEIKID
;
A
#
# COMPACT_ATOMS: atom_id res chain seq x y z
N MET A 1 23.23 -3.87 -54.72
CA MET A 1 22.54 -3.09 -53.68
C MET A 1 22.15 -4.05 -52.56
N LYS A 2 22.74 -3.92 -51.36
CA LYS A 2 22.49 -4.81 -50.21
C LYS A 2 21.30 -4.26 -49.39
N PRO A 3 20.28 -5.06 -49.06
CA PRO A 3 19.20 -4.59 -48.20
C PRO A 3 19.68 -4.53 -46.74
N HIS A 4 19.55 -3.35 -46.12
CA HIS A 4 19.71 -3.20 -44.68
C HIS A 4 18.39 -3.57 -43.99
N HIS A 5 18.37 -4.74 -43.35
CA HIS A 5 17.29 -5.12 -42.46
C HIS A 5 17.42 -4.34 -41.15
N LEU A 6 16.57 -3.32 -40.97
CA LEU A 6 16.34 -2.69 -39.68
C LEU A 6 15.59 -3.69 -38.79
N LEU A 7 16.29 -4.25 -37.79
CA LEU A 7 15.67 -5.02 -36.72
C LEU A 7 14.80 -4.07 -35.87
N PRO A 8 13.50 -4.34 -35.68
CA PRO A 8 12.67 -3.54 -34.79
C PRO A 8 13.17 -3.68 -33.36
N ALA A 9 13.54 -2.56 -32.73
CA ALA A 9 13.90 -2.52 -31.32
C ALA A 9 12.65 -2.86 -30.47
N LEU A 10 12.66 -4.03 -29.84
CA LEU A 10 11.65 -4.43 -28.86
C LEU A 10 11.92 -3.65 -27.57
N LEU A 11 11.17 -2.57 -27.33
CA LEU A 11 11.21 -1.86 -26.05
C LEU A 11 10.59 -2.77 -24.97
N PRO A 12 11.27 -3.05 -23.84
CA PRO A 12 10.67 -3.80 -22.75
C PRO A 12 9.45 -3.02 -22.25
N ALA A 13 8.29 -3.68 -22.18
CA ALA A 13 7.11 -3.10 -21.57
C ALA A 13 7.45 -2.77 -20.11
N ALA A 14 7.37 -1.50 -19.72
CA ALA A 14 7.51 -1.09 -18.34
C ALA A 14 6.42 -1.82 -17.53
N VAL A 15 6.83 -2.77 -16.67
CA VAL A 15 5.92 -3.35 -15.68
C VAL A 15 5.65 -2.23 -14.69
N THR A 16 4.50 -1.58 -14.82
CA THR A 16 4.09 -0.52 -13.90
C THR A 16 3.72 -1.19 -12.58
N ALA A 17 4.63 -1.14 -11.62
CA ALA A 17 4.43 -1.61 -10.26
C ALA A 17 3.32 -0.76 -9.58
N VAL A 18 2.35 -1.42 -8.93
CA VAL A 18 1.33 -0.69 -8.15
C VAL A 18 1.91 -0.37 -6.79
N ASP A 19 1.87 0.89 -6.37
CA ASP A 19 2.19 1.25 -4.99
C ASP A 19 0.90 1.45 -4.20
N ILE A 20 0.90 1.03 -2.94
CA ILE A 20 -0.22 1.24 -2.01
C ILE A 20 0.25 2.21 -0.93
N ARG A 21 -0.53 3.26 -0.68
CA ARG A 21 -0.25 4.26 0.37
C ARG A 21 -1.44 4.38 1.29
N VAL A 22 -1.20 4.62 2.57
CA VAL A 22 -2.25 4.73 3.59
C VAL A 22 -2.10 6.04 4.38
N TRP A 23 -3.23 6.67 4.67
CA TRP A 23 -3.30 7.99 5.31
C TRP A 23 -4.03 7.93 6.63
N PRO A 24 -3.59 8.72 7.64
CA PRO A 24 -4.33 8.90 8.87
C PRO A 24 -5.64 9.67 8.64
N GLN A 25 -5.79 10.40 7.53
CA GLN A 25 -6.97 11.21 7.21
C GLN A 25 -7.76 10.67 6.02
N THR A 26 -8.98 11.17 5.82
CA THR A 26 -9.82 10.86 4.65
C THR A 26 -9.28 11.57 3.40
N GLY A 27 -9.70 11.10 2.22
CA GLY A 27 -9.41 11.78 0.95
C GLY A 27 -8.00 11.61 0.36
N CYS A 28 -7.15 10.73 0.92
CA CYS A 28 -5.79 10.46 0.42
C CYS A 28 -4.98 11.74 0.09
N SER A 29 -5.17 12.78 0.91
CA SER A 29 -4.56 14.10 0.75
C SER A 29 -3.51 14.32 1.85
N GLY A 30 -2.60 15.28 1.64
CA GLY A 30 -1.48 15.50 2.56
C GLY A 30 -0.51 14.31 2.64
N SER A 31 0.19 14.18 3.77
CA SER A 31 1.22 13.15 3.98
C SER A 31 0.59 11.79 4.27
N TYR A 32 1.00 10.76 3.53
CA TYR A 32 0.72 9.36 3.88
C TYR A 32 1.69 8.89 4.94
N HIS A 33 1.29 7.90 5.73
CA HIS A 33 2.11 7.37 6.81
C HIS A 33 2.86 6.10 6.43
N ALA A 34 2.25 5.22 5.63
CA ALA A 34 2.89 3.98 5.22
C ALA A 34 2.75 3.73 3.72
N LEU A 35 3.77 3.09 3.17
CA LEU A 35 3.89 2.74 1.76
C LEU A 35 4.27 1.28 1.61
N PHE A 36 3.58 0.64 0.68
CA PHE A 36 3.90 -0.67 0.14
C PHE A 36 4.27 -0.47 -1.33
N THR A 37 5.54 -0.62 -1.64
CA THR A 37 6.10 -0.52 -2.98
C THR A 37 5.90 -1.83 -3.73
N ASN A 38 5.66 -1.72 -5.03
CA ASN A 38 5.60 -2.87 -5.93
C ASN A 38 4.64 -3.98 -5.47
N ALA A 39 3.44 -3.54 -5.08
CA ALA A 39 2.35 -4.42 -4.67
C ALA A 39 1.92 -5.33 -5.83
N ASN A 40 1.67 -6.59 -5.48
CA ASN A 40 1.20 -7.63 -6.38
C ASN A 40 -0.32 -7.85 -6.23
N PRO A 41 -1.00 -8.28 -7.30
CA PRO A 41 -2.43 -8.52 -7.25
C PRO A 41 -2.75 -9.72 -6.34
N ASN A 42 -3.89 -9.66 -5.66
CA ASN A 42 -4.42 -10.70 -4.77
C ASN A 42 -3.63 -10.94 -3.47
N ILE A 43 -2.69 -10.07 -3.12
CA ILE A 43 -1.96 -10.10 -1.86
C ILE A 43 -2.64 -9.17 -0.83
N CYS A 44 -2.59 -9.55 0.45
CA CYS A 44 -2.93 -8.65 1.55
C CYS A 44 -1.75 -7.76 1.90
N TYR A 45 -1.97 -6.46 1.95
CA TYR A 45 -1.03 -5.48 2.48
C TYR A 45 -1.64 -4.88 3.75
N ALA A 46 -1.04 -5.12 4.91
CA ALA A 46 -1.58 -4.66 6.19
C ALA A 46 -0.54 -3.86 6.97
N THR A 47 -1.00 -2.79 7.63
CA THR A 47 -0.15 -1.92 8.46
C THR A 47 0.02 -2.44 9.88
N SER A 48 -0.87 -3.30 10.35
CA SER A 48 -0.59 -4.15 11.51
C SER A 48 -1.56 -5.32 11.60
N ASN A 49 -1.20 -6.27 12.45
CA ASN A 49 -2.11 -7.32 12.92
C ASN A 49 -2.97 -6.86 14.12
N VAL A 50 -2.76 -5.62 14.59
CA VAL A 50 -3.41 -5.06 15.77
C VAL A 50 -4.68 -4.32 15.34
N GLU A 51 -5.80 -4.65 15.98
CA GLU A 51 -7.01 -3.84 15.89
C GLU A 51 -6.72 -2.46 16.53
N ASN A 52 -7.28 -1.39 15.96
CA ASN A 52 -7.17 0.03 16.41
C ASN A 52 -6.03 0.86 15.80
N TRP A 53 -5.59 0.54 14.59
CA TRP A 53 -4.91 1.55 13.78
C TRP A 53 -5.89 2.25 12.84
N ASP A 54 -6.18 3.51 13.16
CA ASP A 54 -7.14 4.32 12.44
C ASP A 54 -6.46 5.03 11.26
N TYR A 55 -6.17 4.29 10.19
CA TYR A 55 -6.02 4.95 8.89
C TYR A 55 -7.40 5.16 8.29
N HIS A 56 -7.60 6.32 7.67
CA HIS A 56 -8.91 6.72 7.16
C HIS A 56 -9.03 6.70 5.64
N SER A 57 -7.91 6.49 4.94
CA SER A 57 -7.93 6.26 3.51
C SER A 57 -6.72 5.49 3.01
N VAL A 58 -6.86 4.88 1.84
CA VAL A 58 -5.81 4.16 1.13
C VAL A 58 -5.86 4.49 -0.34
N ALA A 59 -4.71 4.67 -0.98
CA ALA A 59 -4.64 4.89 -2.41
C ALA A 59 -3.66 3.96 -3.12
N PHE A 60 -3.92 3.80 -4.41
CA PHE A 60 -3.16 2.96 -5.32
C PHE A 60 -2.56 3.88 -6.40
N TYR A 61 -1.26 3.71 -6.68
CA TYR A 61 -0.50 4.50 -7.68
C TYR A 61 0.20 3.58 -8.66
N GLY A 62 0.75 4.17 -9.74
CA GLY A 62 1.52 3.40 -10.74
C GLY A 62 0.64 2.46 -11.55
N ILE A 63 -0.66 2.74 -11.62
CA ILE A 63 -1.63 1.91 -12.32
C ILE A 63 -1.52 2.17 -13.82
N ASN A 64 -1.44 1.11 -14.62
CA ASN A 64 -1.56 1.26 -16.06
C ASN A 64 -3.01 1.63 -16.41
N PRO A 65 -3.26 2.71 -17.17
CA PRO A 65 -4.62 3.11 -17.53
C PRO A 65 -5.41 2.05 -18.29
N SER A 66 -4.80 1.06 -18.93
CA SER A 66 -5.53 -0.02 -19.61
C SER A 66 -6.07 -1.10 -18.66
N TRP A 67 -5.73 -1.05 -17.37
CA TRP A 67 -6.11 -2.08 -16.42
C TRP A 67 -7.54 -1.90 -15.90
N ASN A 68 -8.23 -3.03 -15.74
CA ASN A 68 -9.50 -3.13 -15.03
C ASN A 68 -9.24 -3.78 -13.67
N ILE A 69 -9.31 -2.99 -12.60
CA ILE A 69 -8.89 -3.39 -11.26
C ILE A 69 -10.03 -3.21 -10.28
N ASN A 70 -10.22 -4.23 -9.44
CA ASN A 70 -10.97 -4.13 -8.20
C ASN A 70 -10.01 -3.80 -7.05
N TYR A 71 -10.14 -2.59 -6.51
CA TYR A 71 -9.43 -2.13 -5.32
C TYR A 71 -10.22 -2.48 -4.07
N ARG A 72 -9.53 -2.77 -2.97
CA ARG A 72 -10.12 -3.18 -1.71
C ARG A 72 -9.40 -2.52 -0.55
N ALA A 73 -10.19 -1.99 0.38
CA ALA A 73 -9.77 -1.56 1.71
C ALA A 73 -10.38 -2.52 2.75
N HIS A 74 -9.61 -2.82 3.77
CA HIS A 74 -9.97 -3.75 4.82
C HIS A 74 -9.80 -3.15 6.22
N GLY A 75 -10.70 -3.53 7.14
CA GLY A 75 -10.67 -3.20 8.56
C GLY A 75 -10.51 -4.45 9.44
N GLY A 76 -10.30 -4.24 10.74
CA GLY A 76 -10.21 -5.32 11.74
C GLY A 76 -8.89 -6.09 11.75
N GLY A 77 -7.80 -5.49 11.25
CA GLY A 77 -6.47 -6.11 11.18
C GLY A 77 -6.37 -7.16 10.06
N ALA A 78 -5.14 -7.43 9.61
CA ALA A 78 -4.79 -8.56 8.73
C ALA A 78 -5.72 -8.78 7.50
N CYS A 79 -6.20 -7.70 6.88
CA CYS A 79 -7.22 -7.72 5.82
C CYS A 79 -8.47 -8.58 6.13
N ARG A 80 -8.94 -8.61 7.38
CA ARG A 80 -10.01 -9.49 7.85
C ARG A 80 -11.37 -9.12 7.28
N THR A 81 -11.78 -7.87 7.43
CA THR A 81 -13.11 -7.39 7.03
C THR A 81 -12.97 -6.49 5.81
N LEU A 82 -13.67 -6.78 4.72
CA LEU A 82 -13.75 -5.85 3.59
C LEU A 82 -14.63 -4.66 3.99
N VAL A 83 -14.06 -3.46 4.08
CA VAL A 83 -14.80 -2.24 4.45
C VAL A 83 -15.17 -1.40 3.24
N MET A 84 -14.37 -1.48 2.17
CA MET A 84 -14.70 -0.84 0.90
C MET A 84 -14.09 -1.60 -0.27
N SER A 85 -14.82 -1.64 -1.39
CA SER A 85 -14.29 -2.12 -2.67
C SER A 85 -14.84 -1.27 -3.80
N GLN A 86 -13.98 -0.96 -4.77
CA GLN A 86 -14.38 -0.27 -5.99
C GLN A 86 -13.67 -0.88 -7.18
N THR A 87 -14.45 -1.21 -8.20
CA THR A 87 -13.93 -1.59 -9.51
C THR A 87 -13.82 -0.35 -10.37
N VAL A 88 -12.63 -0.10 -10.90
CA VAL A 88 -12.37 1.07 -11.74
C VAL A 88 -11.77 0.57 -13.03
N ASN A 89 -12.32 1.09 -14.11
CA ASN A 89 -11.73 0.99 -15.42
C ASN A 89 -11.01 2.30 -15.68
N PHE A 90 -9.74 2.21 -16.05
CA PHE A 90 -8.93 3.34 -16.49
C PHE A 90 -8.58 4.37 -15.41
N GLY A 91 -7.28 4.50 -15.14
CA GLY A 91 -6.74 5.48 -14.20
C GLY A 91 -5.29 5.16 -13.84
N THR A 92 -4.54 6.16 -13.38
CA THR A 92 -3.16 6.00 -12.87
C THR A 92 -3.10 6.05 -11.34
N PHE A 93 -4.20 6.48 -10.72
CA PHE A 93 -4.37 6.71 -9.30
C PHE A 93 -5.81 6.37 -8.90
N TRP A 94 -5.99 5.79 -7.71
CA TRP A 94 -7.31 5.64 -7.11
C TRP A 94 -7.26 5.76 -5.59
N CYS A 95 -8.10 6.62 -5.01
CA CYS A 95 -8.26 6.76 -3.56
C CYS A 95 -9.52 6.03 -3.07
N LEU A 96 -9.33 5.19 -2.07
CA LEU A 96 -10.39 4.60 -1.27
C LEU A 96 -10.47 5.37 0.06
N GLY A 97 -11.49 6.23 0.21
CA GLY A 97 -11.70 7.08 1.39
C GLY A 97 -12.02 8.54 1.06
N ASP A 98 -12.28 8.85 -0.22
CA ASP A 98 -12.53 10.21 -0.74
C ASP A 98 -14.00 10.68 -0.62
N ARG A 99 -14.90 9.86 -0.05
CA ARG A 99 -16.34 10.15 -0.02
C ARG A 99 -16.84 10.80 1.27
N GLY A 100 -15.95 11.34 2.09
CA GLY A 100 -16.30 12.02 3.34
C GLY A 100 -16.61 11.10 4.52
N ASP A 101 -16.97 9.84 4.28
CA ASP A 101 -17.11 8.83 5.34
C ASP A 101 -15.73 8.29 5.74
N ALA A 102 -15.37 8.47 7.02
CA ALA A 102 -14.18 7.85 7.58
C ALA A 102 -14.38 6.34 7.65
N ILE A 103 -13.65 5.60 6.81
CA ILE A 103 -13.51 4.15 6.95
C ILE A 103 -12.31 3.87 7.86
N THR A 104 -12.38 2.84 8.71
CA THR A 104 -11.17 2.36 9.39
C THR A 104 -10.45 1.36 8.51
N VAL A 105 -9.24 1.71 8.07
CA VAL A 105 -8.40 0.92 7.18
C VAL A 105 -7.21 0.39 7.98
N THR A 106 -7.07 -0.94 7.97
CA THR A 106 -5.94 -1.68 8.56
C THR A 106 -5.20 -2.51 7.52
N GLY A 107 -5.76 -2.60 6.30
CA GLY A 107 -5.10 -3.23 5.17
C GLY A 107 -5.79 -2.96 3.85
N ALA A 108 -5.16 -3.39 2.77
CA ALA A 108 -5.60 -3.15 1.43
C ALA A 108 -5.11 -4.23 0.47
N GLY A 109 -5.67 -4.22 -0.73
CA GLY A 109 -5.22 -5.05 -1.82
C GLY A 109 -6.00 -4.76 -3.09
N TYR A 110 -5.53 -5.30 -4.20
CA TYR A 110 -6.20 -5.15 -5.48
C TYR A 110 -6.23 -6.49 -6.23
N SER A 111 -7.05 -6.55 -7.28
CA SER A 111 -7.11 -7.70 -8.17
C SER A 111 -7.55 -7.27 -9.56
N PHE A 112 -7.03 -7.91 -10.61
CA PHE A 112 -7.51 -7.70 -11.97
C PHE A 112 -8.89 -8.35 -12.16
N VAL A 113 -9.85 -7.57 -12.64
CA VAL A 113 -11.20 -8.06 -12.92
C VAL A 113 -11.17 -9.08 -14.06
N GLY A 114 -12.03 -10.09 -13.97
CA GLY A 114 -12.10 -11.18 -14.95
C GLY A 114 -11.01 -12.25 -14.81
N ARG A 115 -9.99 -12.01 -13.98
CA ARG A 115 -9.05 -13.06 -13.55
C ARG A 115 -9.57 -13.64 -12.25
N ARG A 116 -9.86 -14.94 -12.23
CA ARG A 116 -10.14 -15.66 -10.97
C ARG A 116 -8.89 -15.59 -10.11
N GLY A 117 -8.91 -14.72 -9.09
CA GLY A 117 -7.92 -14.75 -8.02
C GLY A 117 -7.99 -16.11 -7.32
N ARG A 118 -6.86 -16.59 -6.78
CA ARG A 118 -6.90 -17.74 -5.87
C ARG A 118 -7.85 -17.40 -4.72
N LYS A 119 -8.66 -18.37 -4.29
CA LYS A 119 -9.44 -18.24 -3.05
C LYS A 119 -8.43 -17.92 -1.94
N ARG A 120 -8.73 -16.87 -1.16
CA ARG A 120 -7.93 -16.52 0.01
C ARG A 120 -8.14 -17.60 1.07
N ASP A 121 -7.05 -18.19 1.54
CA ASP A 121 -7.06 -18.97 2.78
C ASP A 121 -7.14 -18.00 3.96
N ALA A 122 -7.86 -18.40 5.01
CA ALA A 122 -8.20 -17.55 6.16
C ALA A 122 -7.00 -17.14 7.04
N ALA A 123 -5.78 -17.58 6.71
CA ALA A 123 -4.56 -17.36 7.46
C ALA A 123 -3.41 -16.82 6.58
N GLN A 124 -3.71 -15.98 5.59
CA GLN A 124 -2.67 -15.38 4.74
C GLN A 124 -1.82 -14.41 5.58
N GLU A 125 -0.51 -14.67 5.65
CA GLU A 125 0.46 -13.68 6.12
C GLU A 125 0.34 -12.41 5.30
N CYS A 126 0.13 -11.30 5.99
CA CYS A 126 -0.02 -9.99 5.37
C CYS A 126 1.37 -9.41 5.11
N VAL A 127 1.54 -8.77 3.96
CA VAL A 127 2.77 -8.03 3.67
C VAL A 127 2.72 -6.72 4.45
N ARG A 128 3.78 -6.45 5.22
CA ARG A 128 3.98 -5.19 5.95
C ARG A 128 4.46 -4.08 5.00
N PRO A 129 4.24 -2.80 5.34
CA PRO A 129 4.80 -1.70 4.58
C PRO A 129 6.33 -1.73 4.63
N ASP A 130 6.96 -1.35 3.53
CA ASP A 130 8.42 -1.24 3.44
C ASP A 130 8.93 0.15 3.84
N THR A 131 8.06 1.16 3.82
CA THR A 131 8.45 2.52 4.14
C THR A 131 7.42 3.19 5.05
N LEU A 132 7.91 3.80 6.14
CA LEU A 132 7.18 4.76 6.96
C LEU A 132 7.52 6.17 6.48
N VAL A 133 6.51 7.05 6.42
CA VAL A 133 6.67 8.45 6.02
C VAL A 133 6.05 9.35 7.07
N PHE A 134 6.82 10.32 7.55
CA PHE A 134 6.37 11.30 8.53
C PHE A 134 5.82 12.56 7.85
N GLU A 135 5.15 13.42 8.61
CA GLU A 135 4.54 14.65 8.09
C GLU A 135 5.55 15.60 7.44
N ASP A 136 6.78 15.64 7.95
CA ASP A 136 7.91 16.43 7.41
C ASP A 136 8.50 15.84 6.11
N GLY A 137 7.97 14.70 5.64
CA GLY A 137 8.44 13.98 4.47
C GLY A 137 9.61 13.03 4.74
N THR A 138 10.10 12.94 5.97
CA THR A 138 11.13 11.98 6.37
C THR A 138 10.64 10.56 6.11
N ARG A 139 11.50 9.74 5.51
CA ARG A 139 11.19 8.36 5.11
C ARG A 139 12.08 7.40 5.87
N TYR A 140 11.49 6.34 6.41
CA TYR A 140 12.21 5.29 7.12
C TYR A 140 11.96 3.93 6.47
N ASN A 141 13.04 3.20 6.20
CA ASN A 141 12.96 1.86 5.63
C ASN A 141 12.57 0.86 6.73
N LEU A 142 11.38 0.28 6.63
CA LEU A 142 10.83 -0.67 7.60
C LEU A 142 11.32 -2.10 7.34
N THR A 143 11.92 -2.38 6.18
CA THR A 143 12.40 -3.73 5.84
C THR A 143 13.61 -4.18 6.66
N VAL A 144 14.27 -3.25 7.38
CA VAL A 144 15.39 -3.55 8.27
C VAL A 144 14.95 -3.96 9.68
N LEU A 145 13.66 -3.80 10.00
CA LEU A 145 13.10 -4.14 11.31
C LEU A 145 12.60 -5.57 11.34
N ASP A 146 12.85 -6.26 12.45
CA ASP A 146 12.15 -7.50 12.76
C ASP A 146 10.71 -7.22 13.22
N GLU A 147 9.96 -8.27 13.56
CA GLU A 147 8.57 -8.12 14.02
C GLU A 147 8.44 -7.28 15.29
N GLY A 148 9.32 -7.47 16.27
CA GLY A 148 9.28 -6.74 17.53
C GLY A 148 9.59 -5.25 17.35
N GLY A 149 10.65 -4.94 16.61
CA GLY A 149 11.04 -3.58 16.27
C GLY A 149 10.00 -2.87 15.44
N TYR A 150 9.41 -3.56 14.46
CA TYR A 150 8.29 -3.05 13.68
C TYR A 150 7.11 -2.70 14.60
N GLU A 151 6.63 -3.63 15.41
CA GLU A 151 5.48 -3.38 16.30
C GLU A 151 5.73 -2.26 17.30
N SER A 152 6.95 -2.15 17.84
CA SER A 152 7.31 -1.08 18.77
C SER A 152 7.26 0.28 18.08
N LEU A 153 7.97 0.44 16.96
CA LEU A 153 7.97 1.66 16.14
C LEU A 153 6.55 2.07 15.81
N MET A 154 5.77 1.10 15.34
CA MET A 154 4.40 1.32 14.91
C MET A 154 3.49 1.81 16.07
N LYS A 155 3.70 1.32 17.30
CA LYS A 155 2.99 1.82 18.50
C LYS A 155 3.35 3.28 18.82
N ASP A 156 4.60 3.69 18.62
CA ASP A 156 5.01 5.07 18.92
C ASP A 156 4.50 6.05 17.87
N VAL A 157 4.52 5.64 16.59
CA VAL A 157 3.86 6.39 15.51
C VAL A 157 2.37 6.59 15.80
N ALA A 158 1.67 5.57 16.31
CA ALA A 158 0.26 5.66 16.65
C ALA A 158 -0.04 6.64 17.80
N LYS A 159 0.93 6.92 18.68
CA LYS A 159 0.81 7.93 19.75
C LYS A 159 1.08 9.36 19.26
N GLY A 160 1.45 9.54 17.99
CA GLY A 160 1.85 10.84 17.45
C GLY A 160 3.26 11.27 17.85
N THR A 161 4.15 10.32 18.19
CA THR A 161 5.53 10.62 18.52
C THR A 161 6.24 11.25 17.30
N PRO A 162 6.92 12.40 17.45
CA PRO A 162 7.65 13.04 16.36
C PRO A 162 8.73 12.14 15.74
N ALA A 163 8.99 12.32 14.44
CA ALA A 163 10.01 11.56 13.71
C ALA A 163 11.39 11.58 14.40
N ALA A 164 11.81 12.75 14.88
CA ALA A 164 13.10 12.92 15.55
C ALA A 164 13.23 12.06 16.82
N ASP A 165 12.15 11.92 17.59
CA ASP A 165 12.14 11.16 18.83
C ASP A 165 12.11 9.65 18.54
N VAL A 166 11.29 9.23 17.58
CA VAL A 166 11.25 7.84 17.10
C VAL A 166 12.61 7.37 16.56
N LEU A 167 13.27 8.21 15.76
CA LEU A 167 14.56 7.88 15.17
C LEU A 167 15.72 7.89 16.18
N ALA A 168 15.59 8.61 17.29
CA ALA A 168 16.57 8.60 18.37
C ALA A 168 16.56 7.29 19.18
N GLU A 169 15.40 6.62 19.25
CA GLU A 169 15.23 5.33 19.94
C GLU A 169 15.69 4.15 19.08
N ILE A 170 15.57 4.25 17.75
CA ILE A 170 16.06 3.25 16.81
C ILE A 170 17.54 3.51 16.49
N LYS A 171 18.42 3.28 17.48
CA LYS A 171 19.86 3.15 17.20
C LYS A 171 20.09 1.85 16.46
N ILE A 172 20.36 1.97 15.16
CA ILE A 172 20.95 0.88 14.38
C ILE A 172 22.43 0.84 14.77
N ASP A 173 22.81 -0.13 15.60
CA ASP A 173 24.21 -0.49 15.85
C ASP A 173 24.86 -1.07 14.58
#